data_AF-A0A7C7D469-F1
#
_entry.id   AF-A0A7C7D469-F1
#
_cell.length_a   1.000
_cell.length_b   1.000
_cell.length_c   1.000
_cell.angle_alpha   90.00
_cell.angle_beta   90.00
_cell.angle_gamma   90.00
#
_symmetry.space_group_name_H-M   'P 1'
#
loop_
_entity.id
_entity.type
_entity.pdbx_description
1 polymer ?
#
loop_
_entity_poly.entity_id
_entity_poly.type
_entity_poly.pdbx_seq_one_letter_code
_entity_poly.pdbx_strand_id
1 'polypeptide(L)'
;MLFGKNNVANPPPLFDSFPIGTRLQIGVDAGYWIGDLAGIRYNSVIINKAQFFDNSGSPIEELRSTAQISLNLISFVSEAPENIPAKFHSKEIGDISVKEHRKLFFTKMSIIKSLDKSAGKLAEFIIRINESAQSLFNNVFGSNSSNLMQNAENENDNNNNTHD
;
A
#
# COMPACT_ATOMS: atom_id res chain seq x y z
N MET A 1 34.62 -9.55 -11.84
CA MET A 1 33.62 -8.87 -10.98
C MET A 1 33.39 -7.48 -11.53
N LEU A 2 32.18 -7.24 -12.04
CA LEU A 2 31.75 -5.99 -12.65
C LEU A 2 30.76 -5.32 -11.68
N PHE A 3 31.23 -4.38 -10.86
CA PHE A 3 30.34 -3.46 -10.17
C PHE A 3 30.75 -2.05 -10.56
N GLY A 4 29.89 -1.46 -11.38
CA GLY A 4 30.09 -0.17 -12.01
C GLY A 4 30.33 0.92 -11.00
N LYS A 5 31.23 1.84 -11.38
CA LYS A 5 31.23 3.21 -10.90
C LYS A 5 29.86 3.80 -11.21
N ASN A 6 28.93 3.64 -10.29
CA ASN A 6 27.72 4.42 -10.28
C ASN A 6 28.19 5.84 -10.02
N ASN A 7 27.97 6.74 -10.98
CA ASN A 7 28.12 8.17 -10.81
C ASN A 7 27.12 8.60 -9.72
N VAL A 8 27.47 8.37 -8.46
CA VAL A 8 26.85 9.06 -7.32
C VAL A 8 27.40 10.47 -7.45
N ALA A 9 26.68 11.28 -8.22
CA ALA A 9 26.81 12.72 -8.12
C ALA A 9 26.72 13.02 -6.62
N ASN A 10 27.83 13.50 -6.04
CA ASN A 10 27.78 14.09 -4.72
C ASN A 10 26.56 15.02 -4.70
N PRO A 11 25.73 15.00 -3.63
CA PRO A 11 24.66 15.96 -3.52
C PRO A 11 25.24 17.35 -3.81
N PRO A 12 24.54 18.20 -4.57
CA PRO A 12 25.03 19.54 -4.84
C PRO A 12 25.42 20.19 -3.51
N PRO A 13 26.54 20.95 -3.46
CA PRO A 13 26.99 21.62 -2.22
C PRO A 13 25.92 22.53 -1.58
N LEU A 14 24.82 22.76 -2.29
CA LEU A 14 23.59 23.41 -1.86
C LEU A 14 22.98 22.84 -0.55
N PHE A 15 23.20 21.55 -0.24
CA PHE A 15 22.61 20.91 0.95
C PHE A 15 23.63 20.50 2.03
N ASP A 16 24.93 20.58 1.74
CA ASP A 16 25.99 20.10 2.64
C ASP A 16 26.03 20.88 3.96
N SER A 17 25.51 22.11 3.96
CA SER A 17 25.44 23.00 5.13
C SER A 17 24.29 22.70 6.08
N PHE A 18 23.36 21.81 5.72
CA PHE A 18 22.13 21.60 6.47
C PHE A 18 22.04 20.19 7.06
N PRO A 19 22.03 20.06 8.40
CA PRO A 19 21.75 18.78 9.05
C PRO A 19 20.38 18.20 8.65
N ILE A 20 20.27 16.87 8.68
CA ILE A 20 18.97 16.20 8.56
C ILE A 20 18.08 16.67 9.71
N GLY A 21 16.82 17.01 9.38
CA GLY A 21 15.84 17.58 10.30
C GLY A 21 15.79 19.10 10.28
N THR A 22 16.76 19.79 9.66
CA THR A 22 16.70 21.25 9.50
C THR A 22 15.46 21.63 8.68
N ARG A 23 14.71 22.61 9.15
CA ARG A 23 13.55 23.14 8.45
C ARG A 23 14.05 24.04 7.32
N LEU A 24 13.81 23.64 6.08
CA LEU A 24 14.29 24.33 4.89
C LEU A 24 13.15 24.98 4.12
N GLN A 25 13.48 26.11 3.50
CA GLN A 25 12.74 26.71 2.41
C GLN A 25 13.46 26.38 1.10
N ILE A 26 12.76 25.73 0.18
CA ILE A 26 13.28 25.27 -1.10
C ILE A 26 12.49 25.94 -2.22
N GLY A 27 13.13 26.89 -2.88
CA GLY A 27 12.55 27.62 -4.01
C GLY A 27 12.53 26.80 -5.28
N VAL A 28 11.41 26.88 -5.99
CA VAL A 28 11.20 26.33 -7.34
C VAL A 28 10.54 27.40 -8.20
N ASP A 29 10.53 27.27 -9.52
CA ASP A 29 10.09 28.36 -10.42
C ASP A 29 8.70 28.95 -10.09
N ALA A 30 7.76 28.13 -9.61
CA ALA A 30 6.39 28.54 -9.33
C ALA A 30 6.11 28.96 -7.87
N GLY A 31 7.08 28.86 -6.96
CA GLY A 31 6.85 29.06 -5.52
C GLY A 31 7.95 28.47 -4.66
N TYR A 32 7.62 28.08 -3.43
CA TYR A 32 8.60 27.44 -2.58
C TYR A 32 7.99 26.42 -1.64
N TRP A 33 8.75 25.37 -1.35
CA TRP A 33 8.42 24.38 -0.36
C TRP A 33 9.02 24.76 1.00
N ILE A 34 8.28 24.53 2.08
CA ILE A 34 8.82 24.55 3.44
C ILE A 34 8.62 23.18 4.06
N GLY A 35 9.66 22.61 4.67
CA GLY A 35 9.58 21.34 5.39
C GLY A 35 10.89 20.95 6.06
N ASP A 36 10.86 19.85 6.82
CA ASP A 36 12.02 19.33 7.56
C ASP A 36 12.85 18.44 6.62
N LEU A 37 14.15 18.71 6.43
CA LEU A 37 15.03 17.93 5.56
C LEU A 37 15.08 16.47 6.00
N ALA A 38 14.69 15.54 5.13
CA ALA A 38 14.72 14.10 5.41
C ALA A 38 15.89 13.39 4.73
N GLY A 39 16.41 13.96 3.63
CA GLY A 39 17.57 13.44 2.91
C GLY A 39 17.49 13.70 1.41
N ILE A 40 18.48 13.19 0.67
CA ILE A 40 18.57 13.33 -0.79
C ILE A 40 18.68 11.94 -1.40
N ARG A 41 17.84 11.63 -2.38
CA ARG A 41 17.81 10.32 -3.05
C ARG A 41 17.35 10.45 -4.51
N TYR A 42 17.96 9.68 -5.41
CA TYR A 42 17.58 9.59 -6.82
C TYR A 42 17.40 10.96 -7.51
N ASN A 43 18.36 11.87 -7.32
CA ASN A 43 18.31 13.23 -7.88
C ASN A 43 17.13 14.09 -7.39
N SER A 44 16.64 13.80 -6.18
CA SER A 44 15.61 14.59 -5.52
C SER A 44 15.92 14.79 -4.05
N VAL A 45 15.56 15.95 -3.52
CA VAL A 45 15.52 16.20 -2.08
C VAL A 45 14.17 15.74 -1.53
N ILE A 46 14.21 15.15 -0.34
CA ILE A 46 13.05 14.68 0.40
C ILE A 46 12.90 15.58 1.63
N ILE A 47 11.71 16.14 1.80
CA ILE A 47 11.34 16.94 2.96
C ILE A 47 10.07 16.37 3.62
N ASN A 48 10.02 16.39 4.94
CA ASN A 48 8.87 15.97 5.74
C ASN A 48 8.06 17.19 6.21
N LYS A 49 6.78 16.96 6.55
CA LYS A 49 5.85 18.05 6.93
C LYS A 49 5.93 19.21 5.92
N ALA A 50 5.86 18.85 4.65
CA ALA A 50 6.14 19.71 3.54
C ALA A 50 4.89 20.48 3.13
N GLN A 51 4.97 21.80 3.00
CA GLN A 51 3.88 22.63 2.50
C GLN A 51 4.39 23.52 1.38
N PHE A 52 3.60 23.62 0.31
CA PHE A 52 3.92 24.46 -0.84
C PHE A 52 3.26 25.84 -0.69
N PHE A 53 4.06 26.88 -0.89
CA PHE A 53 3.66 28.27 -0.83
C PHE A 53 3.86 28.93 -2.18
N ASP A 54 2.98 29.85 -2.52
CA ASP A 54 3.20 30.76 -3.63
C ASP A 54 4.26 31.82 -3.26
N ASN A 55 4.69 32.60 -4.25
CA ASN A 55 5.64 33.69 -4.04
C ASN A 55 5.09 34.84 -3.17
N SER A 56 3.78 34.87 -2.89
CA SER A 56 3.15 35.83 -1.96
C SER A 56 3.22 35.37 -0.50
N GLY A 57 3.64 34.13 -0.27
CA GLY A 57 3.68 33.51 1.06
C GLY A 57 2.36 32.89 1.51
N SER A 58 1.42 32.70 0.58
CA SER A 58 0.18 31.99 0.84
C SER A 58 0.37 30.49 0.58
N PRO A 59 -0.08 29.61 1.48
CA PRO A 59 -0.04 28.18 1.23
C PRO A 59 -0.99 27.84 0.07
N ILE A 60 -0.47 27.22 -0.98
CA ILE A 60 -1.28 26.76 -2.12
C ILE A 60 -1.94 25.42 -1.76
N GLU A 61 -1.26 24.61 -0.96
CA GLU A 61 -1.65 23.25 -0.66
C GLU A 61 -1.68 22.96 0.85
N GLU A 62 -2.37 21.88 1.21
CA GLU A 62 -2.34 21.32 2.54
C GLU A 62 -0.96 20.73 2.87
N LEU A 63 -0.69 20.59 4.18
CA LEU A 63 0.55 20.00 4.67
C LEU A 63 0.65 18.53 4.24
N ARG A 64 1.70 18.21 3.47
CA ARG A 64 2.03 16.85 3.04
C ARG A 64 2.97 16.20 4.07
N SER A 65 2.77 14.92 4.35
CA SER A 65 3.67 14.18 5.25
C SER A 65 5.10 14.15 4.71
N THR A 66 5.25 13.96 3.40
CA THR A 66 6.53 13.95 2.70
C THR A 66 6.35 14.54 1.30
N ALA A 67 7.31 15.35 0.84
CA ALA A 67 7.41 15.81 -0.54
C ALA A 67 8.80 15.49 -1.10
N GLN A 68 8.82 15.13 -2.38
CA GLN A 68 10.04 14.87 -3.14
C GLN A 68 10.17 15.93 -4.23
N ILE A 69 11.27 16.67 -4.22
CA ILE A 69 11.52 17.79 -5.14
C ILE A 69 12.76 17.43 -5.96
N SER A 70 12.64 17.41 -7.29
CA SER A 70 13.78 17.11 -8.14
C SER A 70 14.83 18.22 -8.03
N LEU A 71 16.11 17.85 -7.89
CA LEU A 71 17.22 18.81 -7.77
C LEU A 71 17.29 19.77 -8.98
N ASN A 72 16.86 19.33 -10.16
CA ASN A 72 16.86 20.13 -11.38
C ASN A 72 15.83 21.27 -11.38
N LEU A 73 14.87 21.22 -10.45
CA LEU A 73 13.81 22.23 -10.32
C LEU A 73 14.11 23.24 -9.20
N ILE A 74 15.20 23.04 -8.46
CA ILE A 74 15.53 23.85 -7.30
C ILE A 74 16.29 25.09 -7.74
N SER A 75 15.68 26.25 -7.51
CA SER A 75 16.28 27.55 -7.80
C SER A 75 17.13 28.03 -6.61
N PHE A 76 16.71 27.75 -5.37
CA PHE A 76 17.47 28.07 -4.16
C PHE A 76 17.08 27.19 -2.95
N VAL A 77 17.94 27.18 -1.94
CA VAL A 77 17.71 26.53 -0.64
C VAL A 77 18.17 27.47 0.46
N SER A 78 17.34 27.66 1.49
CA SER A 78 17.69 28.39 2.70
C SER A 78 17.07 27.74 3.93
N GLU A 79 17.54 28.10 5.11
CA GLU A 79 16.82 27.78 6.34
C GLU A 79 15.46 28.51 6.35
N ALA A 80 14.41 27.80 6.77
CA ALA A 80 13.08 28.39 6.82
C ALA A 80 12.97 29.34 8.02
N PRO A 81 12.28 30.48 7.88
CA PRO A 81 12.02 31.37 9.01
C PRO A 81 11.17 30.67 10.08
N GLU A 82 11.53 30.84 11.35
CA GLU A 82 10.91 30.18 12.50
C GLU A 82 9.39 30.46 12.64
N ASN A 83 8.89 31.54 12.03
CA ASN A 83 7.54 32.06 12.20
C ASN A 83 6.55 31.72 11.07
N ILE A 84 6.84 30.75 10.20
CA ILE A 84 5.82 30.23 9.26
C ILE A 84 5.23 28.95 9.85
N PRO A 85 4.18 29.06 10.70
CA PRO A 85 3.45 27.88 11.13
C PRO A 85 2.88 27.23 9.87
N ALA A 86 3.05 25.91 9.76
CA ALA A 86 2.34 25.13 8.75
C ALA A 86 0.85 25.46 8.92
N LYS A 87 0.29 26.22 7.98
CA LYS A 87 -1.12 26.56 8.01
C LYS A 87 -1.83 25.31 7.52
N PHE A 88 -2.35 24.52 8.46
CA PHE A 88 -3.44 23.63 8.14
C PHE A 88 -4.60 24.52 7.71
N HIS A 89 -4.78 24.71 6.41
CA HIS A 89 -6.11 24.99 5.93
C HIS A 89 -6.90 23.73 6.22
N SER A 90 -7.54 23.67 7.39
CA SER A 90 -8.83 23.03 7.44
C SER A 90 -9.61 23.75 6.37
N LYS A 91 -9.81 23.10 5.21
CA LYS A 91 -10.80 23.51 4.24
C LYS A 91 -12.01 23.93 5.07
N GLU A 92 -12.37 25.21 5.05
CA GLU A 92 -13.65 25.64 5.60
C GLU A 92 -14.70 24.95 4.74
N ILE A 93 -15.03 23.74 5.16
CA ILE A 93 -16.20 23.02 4.72
C ILE A 93 -17.32 23.86 5.30
N GLY A 94 -17.78 24.84 4.53
CA GLY A 94 -18.71 25.88 4.99
C GLY A 94 -19.77 25.27 5.90
N ASP A 95 -19.80 25.72 7.16
CA ASP A 95 -20.68 25.30 8.25
C ASP A 95 -21.43 23.97 8.07
N ILE A 96 -20.70 22.87 7.78
CA ILE A 96 -21.29 21.54 7.92
C ILE A 96 -21.25 21.24 9.41
N SER A 97 -22.38 21.51 10.07
CA SER A 97 -22.63 21.23 11.49
C SER A 97 -21.91 19.95 11.92
N VAL A 98 -21.19 19.98 13.05
CA VAL A 98 -20.49 18.81 13.63
C VAL A 98 -21.37 17.56 13.69
N LYS A 99 -22.70 17.73 13.75
CA LYS A 99 -23.72 16.67 13.64
C LYS A 99 -23.69 15.93 12.30
N GLU A 100 -23.53 16.62 11.18
CA GLU A 100 -23.50 16.04 9.84
C GLU A 100 -22.22 15.26 9.57
N HIS A 101 -21.06 15.75 10.03
CA HIS A 101 -19.81 14.98 9.98
C HIS A 101 -19.88 13.69 10.79
N ARG A 102 -20.44 13.76 12.01
CA ARG A 102 -20.70 12.55 12.82
C ARG A 102 -21.65 11.61 12.09
N LYS A 103 -22.75 12.11 11.54
CA LYS A 103 -23.72 11.30 10.79
C LYS A 103 -23.05 10.59 9.61
N LEU A 104 -22.27 11.31 8.80
CA LEU A 104 -21.54 10.76 7.66
C LEU A 104 -20.53 9.69 8.08
N PHE A 105 -19.79 9.91 9.17
CA PHE A 105 -18.85 8.93 9.73
C PHE A 105 -19.57 7.64 10.15
N PHE A 106 -20.68 7.73 10.88
CA PHE A 106 -21.46 6.57 11.30
C PHE A 106 -22.14 5.85 10.13
N THR A 107 -22.57 6.58 9.10
CA THR A 107 -23.10 5.99 7.87
C THR A 107 -22.01 5.20 7.13
N LYS A 108 -20.82 5.78 6.95
CA LYS A 108 -19.68 5.08 6.34
C LYS A 108 -19.29 3.82 7.13
N MET A 109 -19.24 3.92 8.45
CA MET A 109 -18.93 2.78 9.32
C MET A 109 -20.01 1.67 9.21
N SER A 110 -21.29 2.04 9.13
CA SER A 110 -22.38 1.09 8.94
C SER A 110 -22.31 0.38 7.58
N ILE A 111 -21.94 1.11 6.52
CA ILE A 111 -21.73 0.54 5.18
C ILE A 111 -20.58 -0.47 5.22
N ILE A 112 -19.44 -0.12 5.83
CA ILE A 112 -18.28 -1.03 5.94
C ILE A 112 -18.67 -2.32 6.68
N LYS A 113 -19.38 -2.22 7.81
CA LYS A 113 -19.86 -3.40 8.55
C LYS A 113 -20.81 -4.27 7.73
N SER A 114 -21.67 -3.66 6.92
CA SER A 114 -22.59 -4.40 6.05
C SER A 114 -21.88 -5.11 4.90
N LEU A 115 -20.81 -4.50 4.38
CA LEU A 115 -19.99 -5.05 3.31
C LEU A 115 -19.17 -6.25 3.83
N ASP A 116 -18.58 -6.11 5.02
CA ASP A 116 -17.83 -7.17 5.70
C ASP A 116 -18.72 -8.40 6.00
N LYS A 117 -19.93 -8.16 6.53
CA LYS A 117 -20.94 -9.21 6.74
C LYS A 117 -21.35 -9.90 5.43
N SER A 118 -21.45 -9.14 4.33
CA SER A 118 -21.80 -9.69 3.01
C SER A 118 -20.65 -10.51 2.43
N ALA A 119 -19.41 -10.08 2.61
CA ALA A 119 -18.21 -10.83 2.21
C ALA A 119 -18.10 -12.17 2.97
N GLY A 120 -18.38 -12.18 4.27
CA GLY A 120 -18.42 -13.42 5.07
C GLY A 120 -19.45 -14.42 4.54
N LYS A 121 -20.68 -13.95 4.23
CA LYS A 121 -21.72 -14.81 3.64
C LYS A 121 -21.34 -15.36 2.26
N LEU A 122 -20.66 -14.57 1.43
CA LEU A 122 -20.18 -15.01 0.13
C LEU A 122 -19.12 -16.11 0.29
N ALA A 123 -18.20 -15.95 1.24
CA ALA A 123 -17.18 -16.95 1.54
C ALA A 123 -17.81 -18.29 1.98
N GLU A 124 -18.78 -18.25 2.90
CA GLU A 124 -19.52 -19.46 3.32
C GLU A 124 -20.26 -20.13 2.15
N PHE A 125 -20.86 -19.34 1.26
CA PHE A 125 -21.54 -19.85 0.08
C PHE A 125 -20.58 -20.55 -0.89
N ILE A 126 -19.41 -19.95 -1.15
CA ILE A 126 -18.37 -20.54 -2.01
C ILE A 126 -17.86 -21.85 -1.41
N ILE A 127 -17.60 -21.89 -0.09
CA ILE A 127 -17.20 -23.12 0.61
C ILE A 127 -18.26 -24.21 0.42
N ARG A 128 -19.54 -23.88 0.66
CA ARG A 128 -20.64 -24.84 0.51
C ARG A 128 -20.79 -25.36 -0.92
N ILE A 129 -20.63 -24.51 -1.93
CA ILE A 129 -20.63 -24.92 -3.33
C ILE A 129 -19.48 -25.91 -3.57
N ASN A 130 -18.29 -25.59 -3.10
CA ASN A 130 -17.12 -26.43 -3.31
C ASN A 130 -17.29 -27.81 -2.66
N GLU A 131 -17.77 -27.86 -1.42
CA GLU A 131 -18.09 -29.12 -0.72
C GLU A 131 -19.17 -29.93 -1.44
N SER A 132 -20.22 -29.25 -1.91
CA SER A 132 -21.31 -29.90 -2.65
C SER A 132 -20.83 -30.44 -4.00
N ALA A 133 -19.99 -29.70 -4.71
CA ALA A 133 -19.39 -30.11 -5.97
C ALA A 133 -18.44 -31.32 -5.78
N GLN A 134 -17.63 -31.32 -4.71
CA GLN A 134 -16.78 -32.46 -4.37
C GLN A 134 -17.60 -33.70 -4.00
N SER A 135 -18.67 -33.55 -3.22
CA SER A 135 -19.59 -34.64 -2.89
C SER A 135 -20.27 -35.22 -4.13
N LEU A 136 -20.77 -34.36 -5.03
CA LEU A 136 -21.35 -34.79 -6.30
C LEU A 136 -20.33 -35.50 -7.19
N PHE A 137 -19.12 -34.95 -7.30
CA PHE A 137 -18.03 -35.57 -8.07
C PHE A 137 -17.68 -36.96 -7.52
N ASN A 138 -17.52 -37.09 -6.21
CA ASN A 138 -17.22 -38.37 -5.55
C ASN A 138 -18.37 -39.37 -5.67
N ASN A 139 -19.63 -38.92 -5.66
CA ASN A 139 -20.77 -39.82 -5.85
C ASN A 139 -20.93 -40.29 -7.30
N VAL A 140 -20.54 -39.47 -8.28
CA VAL A 140 -20.66 -39.79 -9.72
C VAL A 140 -19.44 -40.57 -10.23
N PHE A 141 -18.25 -40.27 -9.73
CA PHE A 141 -16.98 -40.81 -10.24
C PHE A 141 -16.15 -41.58 -9.19
N GLY A 142 -16.52 -41.52 -7.91
CA GLY A 142 -15.74 -42.09 -6.81
C GLY A 142 -16.03 -43.56 -6.48
N SER A 143 -16.99 -44.20 -7.13
CA SER A 143 -17.23 -45.64 -7.02
C SER A 143 -16.52 -46.41 -8.13
N ASN A 144 -15.26 -46.80 -7.86
CA ASN A 144 -14.62 -48.10 -8.17
C ASN A 144 -13.09 -48.01 -8.37
N SER A 145 -12.32 -47.68 -7.32
CA SER A 145 -10.88 -47.98 -7.33
C SER A 145 -10.41 -48.91 -6.20
N SER A 146 -11.24 -49.21 -5.20
CA SER A 146 -10.82 -50.03 -4.05
C SER A 146 -11.18 -51.53 -4.14
N ASN A 147 -12.01 -51.96 -5.09
CA ASN A 147 -12.42 -53.38 -5.22
C ASN A 147 -11.81 -54.13 -6.40
N LEU A 148 -10.96 -53.51 -7.23
CA LEU A 148 -10.35 -54.21 -8.38
C LEU A 148 -8.99 -54.86 -8.06
N MET A 149 -8.33 -54.49 -6.95
CA MET A 149 -7.03 -55.09 -6.56
C MET A 149 -7.12 -56.23 -5.55
N GLN A 150 -8.26 -56.46 -4.88
CA GLN A 150 -8.39 -57.56 -3.92
C GLN A 150 -8.95 -58.87 -4.50
N ASN A 151 -9.51 -58.84 -5.72
CA ASN A 151 -9.98 -60.05 -6.39
C ASN A 151 -8.97 -60.66 -7.36
N ALA A 152 -7.83 -60.00 -7.63
CA ALA A 152 -6.77 -60.54 -8.48
C ALA A 152 -5.74 -61.39 -7.71
N GLU A 153 -5.75 -61.35 -6.37
CA GLU A 153 -4.80 -62.10 -5.53
C GLU A 153 -5.38 -63.42 -4.96
N ASN A 154 -6.67 -63.70 -5.16
CA ASN A 154 -7.32 -64.91 -4.60
C ASN A 154 -7.64 -66.02 -5.63
N GLU A 155 -7.21 -65.90 -6.90
CA GLU A 155 -7.37 -66.98 -7.90
C GLU A 155 -6.08 -67.78 -8.19
N ASN A 156 -4.99 -67.57 -7.45
CA ASN A 156 -3.70 -68.22 -7.75
C ASN A 156 -3.27 -69.36 -6.81
N ASP A 157 -4.09 -69.78 -5.85
CA ASP A 157 -3.73 -70.85 -4.89
C ASP A 157 -4.46 -72.18 -5.09
N ASN A 158 -5.10 -72.42 -6.24
CA ASN A 158 -5.69 -73.71 -6.59
C ASN A 158 -5.14 -74.24 -7.92
N ASN A 159 -3.86 -74.59 -7.95
CA ASN A 159 -3.33 -75.61 -8.85
C ASN A 159 -1.89 -75.94 -8.47
N ASN A 160 -1.69 -76.96 -7.62
CA ASN A 160 -0.56 -77.89 -7.72
C ASN A 160 -0.74 -79.06 -6.74
N ASN A 161 -0.99 -80.24 -7.31
CA ASN A 161 -0.75 -81.62 -6.86
C ASN A 161 -1.82 -82.51 -7.53
N THR A 162 -1.70 -82.80 -8.83
CA THR A 162 -0.86 -83.85 -9.45
C THR A 162 -1.31 -85.26 -9.06
N HIS A 163 -1.95 -85.91 -10.05
CA HIS A 163 -2.13 -87.34 -10.24
C HIS A 163 -0.80 -88.10 -10.13
N ASP A 164 -0.73 -89.13 -9.27
CA ASP A 164 -0.66 -90.56 -9.65
C ASP A 164 -0.58 -91.45 -8.39
#